data_AF-A0A3E5B375-F1
#
_entry.id   AF-A0A3E5B375-F1
#
_cell.length_a   1.000
_cell.length_b   1.000
_cell.length_c   1.000
_cell.angle_alpha   90.00
_cell.angle_beta   90.00
_cell.angle_gamma   90.00
#
_symmetry.space_group_name_H-M   'P 1'
#
loop_
_entity.id
_entity.type
_entity.pdbx_description
1 polymer ?
#
loop_
_entity_poly.entity_id
_entity_poly.type
_entity_poly.pdbx_seq_one_letter_code
_entity_poly.pdbx_strand_id
1 'polypeptide(L)'
;MDFKYIEQLLERYWQCETSLEEEAQLRTFFNGSDVPEHLLRYKDLFVYQQLQQEVGLGEDFDARVLAEVETPVVKAKRLTLTARFVPLFKAAAVVAVVLSLGNVMQHSFYSDVKEVAAADTIGKQITAPSVALSGDITITHEQQILDSLQRVDKKVELKK
;
A
#
# COMPACT_ATOMS: atom_id res chain seq x y z
N MET A 1 66.00 8.80 2.37
CA MET A 1 65.19 9.73 1.56
C MET A 1 65.87 11.08 1.60
N ASP A 2 65.99 11.77 0.47
CA ASP A 2 66.64 13.07 0.43
C ASP A 2 65.68 14.17 0.92
N PHE A 3 66.12 15.01 1.86
CA PHE A 3 65.29 16.09 2.41
C PHE A 3 64.81 17.08 1.34
N LYS A 4 65.66 17.36 0.34
CA LYS A 4 65.33 18.21 -0.80
C LYS A 4 64.17 17.68 -1.64
N TYR A 5 64.07 16.35 -1.75
CA TYR A 5 62.98 15.72 -2.49
C TYR A 5 61.66 15.86 -1.72
N ILE A 6 61.68 15.66 -0.40
CA ILE A 6 60.50 15.85 0.46
C ILE A 6 60.01 17.30 0.42
N GLU A 7 60.91 18.29 0.44
CA GLU A 7 60.54 19.71 0.30
C GLU A 7 59.86 20.00 -1.04
N GLN A 8 60.41 19.50 -2.15
CA GLN A 8 59.79 19.68 -3.47
C GLN A 8 58.43 19.00 -3.57
N LEU A 9 58.30 17.82 -2.95
CA LEU A 9 57.05 17.08 -2.91
C LEU A 9 56.00 17.79 -2.06
N LEU A 10 56.43 18.44 -0.98
CA LEU A 10 55.58 19.25 -0.12
C LEU A 10 55.09 20.52 -0.84
N GLU A 11 55.95 21.17 -1.62
CA GLU A 11 55.57 22.30 -2.48
C GLU A 11 54.48 21.90 -3.49
N ARG A 12 54.66 20.76 -4.16
CA ARG A 12 53.66 20.21 -5.08
C ARG A 12 52.38 19.78 -4.37
N TYR A 13 52.49 19.28 -3.14
CA TYR A 13 51.34 18.90 -2.33
C TYR A 13 50.48 20.13 -2.02
N TRP A 14 51.09 21.26 -1.66
CA TRP A 14 50.37 22.53 -1.48
C TRP A 14 49.73 23.06 -2.76
N GLN A 15 50.28 22.71 -3.91
CA GLN A 15 49.71 23.02 -5.24
C GLN A 15 48.68 21.99 -5.71
N CYS A 16 48.41 20.94 -4.92
CA CYS A 16 47.53 19.82 -5.27
C CYS A 16 47.96 19.06 -6.54
N GLU A 17 49.26 19.00 -6.83
CA GLU A 17 49.84 18.33 -8.01
C GLU A 17 50.45 16.96 -7.70
N THR A 18 50.26 16.44 -6.49
CA THR A 18 50.82 15.16 -6.05
C THR A 18 49.91 13.98 -6.38
N SER A 19 50.53 12.85 -6.68
CA SER A 19 49.86 11.55 -6.80
C SER A 19 49.67 10.88 -5.44
N LEU A 20 48.78 9.89 -5.37
CA LEU A 20 48.52 9.12 -4.15
C LEU A 20 49.76 8.38 -3.63
N GLU A 21 50.64 7.93 -4.54
CA GLU A 21 51.90 7.25 -4.17
C GLU A 21 52.88 8.22 -3.50
N GLU A 22 53.01 9.43 -4.04
CA GLU A 22 53.83 10.50 -3.47
C GLU A 22 53.32 10.93 -2.08
N GLU A 23 52.00 11.06 -1.91
CA GLU A 23 51.41 11.34 -0.60
C GLU A 23 51.66 10.22 0.41
N ALA A 24 51.59 8.95 0.00
CA ALA A 24 51.91 7.83 0.87
C ALA A 24 53.38 7.87 1.33
N GLN A 25 54.30 8.31 0.46
CA GLN A 25 55.70 8.54 0.81
C GLN A 25 55.86 9.67 1.83
N LEU A 26 55.18 10.82 1.64
CA LEU A 26 55.17 11.91 2.62
C LEU A 26 54.67 11.41 3.98
N ARG A 27 53.55 10.68 4.02
CA ARG A 27 53.00 10.11 5.26
C ARG A 27 53.99 9.16 5.94
N THR A 28 54.63 8.28 5.18
CA THR A 28 55.63 7.35 5.72
C THR A 28 56.85 8.08 6.28
N PHE A 29 57.30 9.14 5.60
CA PHE A 29 58.41 9.99 6.05
C PHE A 29 58.08 10.70 7.37
N PHE A 30 56.92 11.36 7.47
CA PHE A 30 56.51 12.10 8.67
C PHE A 30 56.14 11.21 9.86
N ASN A 31 55.80 9.95 9.61
CA ASN A 31 55.60 8.94 10.66
C ASN A 31 56.94 8.49 11.28
N GLY A 32 58.04 8.55 10.52
CA GLY A 32 59.37 8.25 11.01
C GLY A 32 59.86 9.24 12.08
N SER A 33 60.90 8.84 12.82
CA SER A 33 61.56 9.66 13.84
C SER A 33 62.65 10.59 13.29
N ASP A 34 62.96 10.52 11.99
CA ASP A 34 64.06 11.24 11.33
C ASP A 34 63.55 12.44 10.52
N VAL A 35 62.81 13.34 11.18
CA VAL A 35 62.24 14.54 10.55
C VAL A 35 62.99 15.80 11.02
N PRO A 36 63.57 16.61 10.11
CA PRO A 36 64.24 17.86 10.44
C PRO A 36 63.34 18.88 11.14
N GLU A 37 63.92 19.75 11.99
CA GLU A 37 63.17 20.72 12.81
C GLU A 37 62.21 21.62 12.01
N HIS A 38 62.60 22.05 10.81
CA HIS A 38 61.76 22.91 9.96
C HIS A 38 60.55 22.19 9.36
N LEU A 39 60.60 20.85 9.24
CA LEU A 39 59.51 20.02 8.73
C LEU A 39 58.61 19.48 9.86
N LEU A 40 59.08 19.49 11.11
CA LEU A 40 58.29 19.01 12.26
C LEU A 40 56.94 19.72 12.39
N ARG A 41 56.85 20.99 12.02
CA ARG A 41 55.59 21.76 12.04
C ARG A 41 54.49 21.13 11.18
N TYR A 42 54.86 20.42 10.12
CA TYR A 42 53.92 19.80 9.19
C TYR A 42 53.60 18.35 9.54
N LYS A 43 54.30 17.76 10.52
CA LYS A 43 54.13 16.36 10.93
C LYS A 43 52.67 16.03 11.26
N ASP A 44 52.01 16.89 12.02
CA ASP A 44 50.63 16.67 12.47
C ASP A 44 49.63 16.57 11.31
N LEU A 45 49.93 17.20 10.16
CA LEU A 45 49.08 17.12 8.95
C LEU A 45 49.06 15.70 8.37
N PHE A 46 50.16 14.97 8.48
CA PHE A 46 50.32 13.65 7.85
C PHE A 46 50.11 12.49 8.82
N VAL A 47 50.21 12.73 10.13
CA VAL A 47 50.04 11.70 11.18
C VAL A 47 48.56 11.43 11.49
N TYR A 48 47.68 12.42 11.31
CA TYR A 48 46.27 12.35 11.70
C TYR A 48 45.51 11.13 11.14
N GLN A 49 45.80 10.74 9.90
CA GLN A 49 45.12 9.61 9.26
C GLN A 49 45.42 8.27 9.93
N GLN A 50 46.63 8.07 10.44
CA GLN A 50 47.00 6.83 11.10
C GLN A 50 46.40 6.73 12.50
N LEU A 51 46.30 7.87 13.20
CA LEU A 51 45.62 8.00 14.49
C LEU A 51 44.10 7.73 14.38
N GLN A 52 43.46 8.12 13.28
CA GLN A 52 42.04 7.84 13.03
C GLN A 52 41.78 6.43 12.53
N GLN A 53 42.77 5.73 11.96
CA GLN A 53 42.58 4.36 11.50
C GLN A 53 42.23 3.40 12.65
N GLU A 54 42.56 3.75 13.90
CA GLU A 54 42.14 3.02 15.09
C GLU A 54 40.69 3.34 15.52
N VAL A 55 40.14 4.48 15.11
CA VAL A 55 38.74 4.87 15.38
C VAL A 55 37.87 4.33 14.25
N GLY A 56 37.69 3.02 14.25
CA GLY A 56 36.75 2.35 13.36
C GLY A 56 35.32 2.87 13.56
N LEU A 57 34.53 2.87 12.49
CA LEU A 57 33.09 3.10 12.57
C LEU A 57 32.46 1.97 13.40
N GLY A 58 31.43 2.29 14.19
CA GLY A 58 30.69 1.26 14.91
C GLY A 58 30.08 0.24 13.94
N GLU A 59 29.97 -1.02 14.35
CA GLU A 59 29.50 -2.13 13.50
C GLU A 59 28.13 -1.86 12.84
N ASP A 60 27.30 -1.03 13.48
CA ASP A 60 25.96 -0.67 13.01
C ASP A 60 25.91 0.50 12.01
N PHE A 61 27.03 1.19 11.76
CA PHE A 61 27.05 2.38 10.91
C PHE A 61 26.65 2.05 9.47
N ASP A 62 27.25 0.99 8.91
CA ASP A 62 26.99 0.55 7.55
C ASP A 62 25.52 0.14 7.36
N ALA A 63 24.96 -0.59 8.33
CA ALA A 63 23.56 -1.00 8.33
C ALA A 63 22.61 0.20 8.35
N ARG A 64 22.94 1.24 9.13
CA ARG A 64 22.13 2.46 9.25
C ARG A 64 22.19 3.32 7.99
N VAL A 65 23.37 3.45 7.39
CA VAL A 65 23.55 4.19 6.12
C VAL A 65 22.84 3.48 4.97
N LEU A 66 22.98 2.15 4.87
CA LEU A 66 22.30 1.36 3.86
C LEU A 66 20.77 1.44 4.02
N ALA A 67 20.25 1.41 5.25
CA ALA A 67 18.81 1.54 5.49
C ALA A 67 18.23 2.90 5.06
N GLU A 68 19.01 3.98 5.14
CA GLU A 68 18.58 5.32 4.74
C GLU A 68 18.71 5.55 3.22
N VAL A 69 19.73 4.95 2.59
CA VAL A 69 20.03 5.15 1.16
C VAL A 69 19.29 4.13 0.27
N GLU A 70 19.05 2.92 0.75
CA GLU A 70 18.27 1.93 0.02
C GLU A 70 16.79 2.33 0.03
N THR A 71 16.32 2.89 -1.10
CA THR A 71 14.89 3.00 -1.37
C THR A 71 14.22 1.64 -1.16
N PRO A 72 13.13 1.54 -0.40
CA PRO A 72 12.56 0.25 -0.02
C PRO A 72 12.21 -0.53 -1.30
N VAL A 73 12.94 -1.60 -1.56
CA VAL A 73 12.61 -2.55 -2.62
C VAL A 73 11.33 -3.27 -2.22
N VAL A 74 10.19 -2.67 -2.55
CA VAL A 74 8.89 -3.32 -2.40
C VAL A 74 8.91 -4.55 -3.29
N LYS A 75 8.91 -5.74 -2.66
CA LYS A 75 8.65 -6.99 -3.37
C LYS A 75 7.24 -6.88 -3.94
N ALA A 76 7.13 -6.49 -5.21
CA ALA A 76 5.85 -6.36 -5.88
C ALA A 76 5.19 -7.75 -5.92
N LYS A 77 4.32 -8.03 -4.95
CA LYS A 77 3.55 -9.28 -4.92
C LYS A 77 2.49 -9.18 -6.00
N ARG A 78 2.70 -9.89 -7.11
CA ARG A 78 1.68 -10.01 -8.17
C ARG A 78 0.47 -10.73 -7.58
N LEU A 79 -0.59 -9.97 -7.32
CA LEU A 79 -1.87 -10.53 -6.94
C LEU A 79 -2.53 -11.08 -8.22
N THR A 80 -2.67 -12.39 -8.31
CA THR A 80 -3.43 -13.03 -9.40
C THR A 80 -4.92 -12.78 -9.22
N LEU A 81 -5.68 -12.71 -10.32
CA LEU A 81 -7.15 -12.56 -10.25
C LEU A 81 -7.77 -13.64 -9.36
N THR A 82 -7.26 -14.87 -9.43
CA THR A 82 -7.70 -15.98 -8.58
C THR A 82 -7.56 -15.68 -7.09
N ALA A 83 -6.46 -15.08 -6.64
CA ALA A 83 -6.26 -14.70 -5.24
C ALA A 83 -7.29 -13.65 -4.75
N ARG A 84 -7.80 -12.80 -5.64
CA ARG A 84 -8.84 -11.81 -5.33
C ARG A 84 -10.22 -12.44 -5.13
N PHE A 85 -10.52 -13.55 -5.80
CA PHE A 85 -11.83 -14.21 -5.73
C PHE A 85 -11.94 -15.27 -4.61
N VAL A 86 -10.82 -15.77 -4.07
CA VAL A 86 -10.82 -16.72 -2.92
C VAL A 86 -11.73 -16.30 -1.76
N PRO A 87 -11.72 -15.04 -1.25
CA PRO A 87 -12.61 -14.66 -0.15
C PRO A 87 -14.10 -14.71 -0.51
N LEU A 88 -14.46 -14.41 -1.76
CA LEU A 88 -15.84 -14.47 -2.24
C LEU A 88 -16.34 -15.92 -2.36
N PHE A 89 -15.51 -16.83 -2.88
CA PHE A 89 -15.83 -18.25 -2.93
C PHE A 89 -15.97 -18.88 -1.54
N LYS A 90 -15.16 -18.45 -0.57
CA LYS A 90 -15.31 -18.87 0.83
C LYS A 90 -16.66 -18.46 1.40
N ALA A 91 -17.08 -17.22 1.18
CA ALA A 91 -18.40 -16.75 1.61
C ALA A 91 -19.54 -17.51 0.92
N ALA A 92 -19.46 -17.72 -0.40
CA ALA A 92 -20.45 -18.46 -1.17
C ALA A 92 -20.59 -19.92 -0.70
N ALA A 93 -19.49 -20.59 -0.35
CA ALA A 93 -19.53 -21.95 0.18
C ALA A 93 -20.29 -22.03 1.51
N VAL A 94 -20.08 -21.07 2.42
CA VAL A 94 -20.83 -21.02 3.69
C VAL A 94 -22.33 -20.82 3.43
N VAL A 95 -22.69 -19.89 2.55
CA VAL A 95 -24.09 -19.65 2.17
C VAL A 95 -24.71 -20.91 1.54
N ALA A 96 -23.98 -21.59 0.65
CA ALA A 96 -24.45 -22.82 0.01
C ALA A 96 -24.68 -23.94 1.03
N VAL A 97 -23.80 -24.10 2.03
CA VAL A 97 -23.99 -25.07 3.12
C VAL A 97 -25.23 -24.75 3.94
N VAL A 98 -25.41 -23.50 4.35
CA VAL A 98 -26.59 -23.07 5.12
C VAL A 98 -27.89 -23.29 4.33
N LEU A 99 -27.90 -22.91 3.05
CA LEU A 99 -29.04 -23.13 2.16
C LEU A 99 -29.30 -24.62 1.91
N SER A 100 -28.25 -25.43 1.73
CA SER A 100 -28.39 -26.88 1.53
C SER A 100 -28.97 -27.55 2.76
N LEU A 101 -28.49 -27.24 3.97
CA LEU A 101 -29.03 -27.77 5.21
C LEU A 101 -30.47 -27.29 5.45
N GLY A 102 -30.76 -26.01 5.19
CA GLY A 102 -32.11 -25.46 5.32
C GLY A 102 -33.11 -26.10 4.35
N ASN A 103 -32.69 -26.39 3.11
CA ASN A 103 -33.54 -27.00 2.10
C ASN A 103 -33.77 -28.50 2.38
N VAL A 104 -32.76 -29.23 2.89
CA VAL A 104 -32.93 -30.62 3.34
C VAL A 104 -33.88 -30.71 4.53
N MET A 105 -33.78 -29.78 5.48
CA MET A 105 -34.69 -29.71 6.62
C MET A 105 -36.14 -29.56 6.17
N GLN A 106 -36.43 -28.62 5.26
CA GLN A 106 -37.78 -28.46 4.72
C GLN A 106 -38.30 -29.73 4.04
N HIS A 107 -37.45 -30.44 3.31
CA HIS A 107 -37.86 -31.67 2.62
C HIS A 107 -38.10 -32.85 3.58
N SER A 108 -37.49 -32.86 4.77
CA SER A 108 -37.76 -33.85 5.84
C SER A 108 -38.96 -33.49 6.71
N PHE A 109 -39.29 -32.20 6.87
CA PHE A 109 -40.47 -31.75 7.64
C PHE A 109 -41.76 -31.64 6.79
N TYR A 110 -41.68 -31.35 5.49
CA TYR A 110 -42.86 -31.29 4.59
C TYR A 110 -43.33 -32.66 4.10
N SER A 111 -42.53 -33.72 4.19
CA SER A 111 -42.97 -35.08 3.88
C SER A 111 -43.93 -35.66 4.92
N ASP A 112 -43.80 -35.25 6.19
CA ASP A 112 -44.63 -35.77 7.30
C ASP A 112 -46.02 -35.07 7.39
N VAL A 113 -46.20 -33.94 6.70
CA VAL A 113 -47.48 -33.19 6.72
C VAL A 113 -48.38 -33.50 5.52
N LYS A 114 -47.85 -34.15 4.47
CA LYS A 114 -48.64 -34.44 3.26
C LYS A 114 -49.49 -35.71 3.36
N GLU A 115 -49.28 -36.56 4.36
CA GLU A 115 -50.05 -37.80 4.53
C GLU A 115 -51.34 -37.63 5.36
N VAL A 116 -51.53 -36.51 6.08
CA VAL A 116 -52.70 -36.32 6.98
C VAL A 116 -53.75 -35.33 6.44
N ALA A 117 -53.48 -34.60 5.35
CA ALA A 117 -54.40 -33.59 4.81
C ALA A 117 -55.33 -34.09 3.69
N ALA A 118 -55.54 -35.42 3.57
CA ALA A 118 -56.55 -36.02 2.70
C ALA A 118 -57.77 -36.46 3.53
N ALA A 119 -58.49 -35.50 4.12
CA ALA A 119 -59.84 -35.72 4.65
C ALA A 119 -60.74 -34.63 4.09
N ASP A 120 -61.53 -35.07 3.12
CA ASP A 120 -62.42 -34.32 2.26
C ASP A 120 -63.73 -33.94 2.98
N THR A 121 -64.39 -32.93 2.42
CA THR A 121 -65.83 -32.62 2.44
C THR A 121 -66.46 -31.66 3.47
N ILE A 122 -67.38 -30.85 2.90
CA ILE A 122 -68.60 -30.21 3.43
C ILE A 122 -68.57 -28.68 3.63
N GLY A 123 -69.29 -27.97 2.73
CA GLY A 123 -69.84 -26.63 3.04
C GLY A 123 -69.87 -25.57 1.93
N LYS A 124 -70.48 -25.85 0.78
CA LYS A 124 -70.75 -24.90 -0.30
C LYS A 124 -71.91 -23.95 0.08
N GLN A 125 -71.71 -22.63 0.07
CA GLN A 125 -72.57 -21.59 -0.59
C GLN A 125 -72.77 -20.23 0.15
N ILE A 126 -72.24 -19.18 -0.52
CA ILE A 126 -72.81 -17.87 -0.92
C ILE A 126 -73.46 -16.96 0.15
N THR A 127 -72.88 -15.76 0.34
CA THR A 127 -73.53 -14.44 0.07
C THR A 127 -72.52 -13.32 0.37
N ALA A 128 -72.11 -12.57 -0.66
CA ALA A 128 -71.35 -11.33 -0.51
C ALA A 128 -72.25 -10.19 0.00
N PRO A 129 -71.67 -9.13 0.58
CA PRO A 129 -71.36 -7.98 -0.28
C PRO A 129 -69.95 -7.42 -0.06
N SER A 130 -69.29 -7.12 -1.18
CA SER A 130 -68.07 -6.31 -1.26
C SER A 130 -68.25 -4.97 -0.55
N VAL A 131 -67.29 -4.60 0.30
CA VAL A 131 -67.09 -3.21 0.72
C VAL A 131 -65.63 -2.84 0.48
N ALA A 132 -65.47 -2.11 -0.62
CA ALA A 132 -64.51 -1.03 -0.86
C ALA A 132 -63.08 -1.20 -0.35
N LEU A 133 -62.25 -1.67 -1.28
CA LEU A 133 -60.84 -1.34 -1.40
C LEU A 133 -60.70 0.19 -1.65
N SER A 134 -60.42 0.99 -0.61
CA SER A 134 -59.75 2.28 -0.80
C SER A 134 -58.27 1.97 -1.00
N GLY A 135 -57.55 2.41 -2.03
CA GLY A 135 -57.81 3.33 -3.13
C GLY A 135 -56.41 3.71 -3.64
N ASP A 136 -56.20 3.58 -4.94
CA ASP A 136 -54.98 3.81 -5.71
C ASP A 136 -53.99 4.86 -5.17
N ILE A 137 -52.73 4.46 -4.97
CA ILE A 137 -51.60 5.38 -4.72
C ILE A 137 -50.65 5.44 -5.93
N THR A 138 -50.75 4.52 -6.89
CA THR A 138 -49.77 4.44 -7.97
C THR A 138 -50.17 5.18 -9.26
N ILE A 139 -51.45 5.49 -9.48
CA ILE A 139 -51.92 6.06 -10.75
C ILE A 139 -51.93 7.61 -10.75
N THR A 140 -52.04 8.25 -9.59
CA THR A 140 -52.12 9.73 -9.47
C THR A 140 -50.78 10.43 -9.65
N HIS A 141 -49.66 9.80 -9.28
CA HIS A 141 -48.35 10.44 -9.33
C HIS A 141 -47.85 10.65 -10.78
N GLU A 142 -48.10 9.70 -11.69
CA GLU A 142 -47.71 9.86 -13.09
C GLU A 142 -48.56 10.89 -13.84
N GLN A 143 -49.86 10.96 -13.54
CA GLN A 143 -50.73 11.98 -14.14
C GLN A 143 -50.41 13.40 -13.64
N GLN A 144 -50.05 13.57 -12.35
CA GLN A 144 -49.60 14.86 -11.83
C GLN A 144 -48.26 15.32 -12.42
N ILE A 145 -47.35 14.39 -12.73
CA ILE A 145 -46.07 14.72 -13.41
C ILE A 145 -46.33 15.18 -14.84
N LEU A 146 -47.18 14.47 -15.59
CA LEU A 146 -47.54 14.83 -16.97
C LEU A 146 -48.26 16.18 -17.06
N ASP A 147 -49.19 16.46 -16.14
CA ASP A 147 -49.91 17.74 -16.10
C ASP A 147 -49.00 18.93 -15.70
N SER A 148 -48.00 18.69 -14.84
CA SER A 148 -47.00 19.69 -14.46
C SER A 148 -46.07 20.06 -15.62
N LEU A 149 -45.72 19.11 -16.47
CA LEU A 149 -44.88 19.37 -17.66
C LEU A 149 -45.64 20.17 -18.73
N GLN A 150 -46.91 19.85 -18.99
CA GLN A 150 -47.74 20.62 -19.94
C GLN A 150 -47.97 22.06 -19.50
N ARG A 151 -48.03 22.32 -18.19
CA ARG A 151 -48.22 23.69 -17.65
C ARG A 151 -46.96 24.55 -17.76
N VAL A 152 -45.77 23.95 -17.80
CA VAL A 152 -44.50 24.65 -18.02
C VAL A 152 -44.33 25.01 -19.50
N ASP A 153 -44.66 24.09 -20.40
CA ASP A 153 -44.58 24.32 -21.86
C ASP A 153 -45.50 25.48 -22.30
N LYS A 154 -46.75 25.50 -21.80
CA LYS A 154 -47.71 26.58 -22.09
C LYS A 154 -47.31 27.97 -21.55
N LYS A 155 -46.44 28.03 -20.53
CA LYS A 155 -45.93 29.30 -19.98
C LYS A 155 -44.72 29.83 -20.77
N VAL A 156 -44.00 28.99 -21.50
CA VAL A 156 -42.87 29.39 -22.34
C VAL A 156 -43.35 30.02 -23.65
N GLU A 157 -44.52 29.61 -24.19
CA GLU A 157 -45.10 30.22 -25.40
C GLU A 157 -45.80 31.58 -25.17
N LEU A 158 -46.17 31.93 -23.93
CA LEU A 158 -46.86 33.20 -23.62
C LEU A 158 -45.92 34.36 -23.22
N LYS A 159 -44.61 34.22 -23.46
CA LYS A 159 -43.61 35.26 -23.14
C LYS A 159 -42.67 35.60 -24.31
N LYS A 160 -43.22 35.65 -25.52
CA LYS A 160 -42.60 36.30 -26.70
C LYS A 160 -43.55 37.33 -27.30
#